data_AF-A0A1L7NT19-F1
#
_entry.id   AF-A0A1L7NT19-F1
#
_cell.length_a   1.000
_cell.length_b   1.000
_cell.length_c   1.000
_cell.angle_alpha   90.00
_cell.angle_beta   90.00
_cell.angle_gamma   90.00
#
_symmetry.space_group_name_H-M   'P 1'
#
loop_
_entity.id
_entity.type
_entity.pdbx_description
1 polymer ?
#
loop_
_entity_poly.entity_id
_entity_poly.type
_entity_poly.pdbx_seq_one_letter_code
_entity_poly.pdbx_strand_id
1 'polypeptide(L)'
;EIFIGGWDNSASVIRYNRQKPDKARVDTPSLLTNNDFSRFVVEWKHGHLKVKKNGSVLIDWQDPNPFGISHYGVRTAWGAQGHWKIKTLDPRAPAPAPAPAASQPGWSLPSTTPTGGAACWVEAQGGEIPPNATPGGFDNEQLYVGRAKHEGALIPGKIVPSHGVCYVAWGGLEHGKTEYEVLTGCEPAWLPATGGQVPEGALPSGETEDGEPLFVGRATHEGTTTVGKVQQSHNVCYIPYG
;
A
#
# COMPACT_ATOMS: atom_id res chain seq x y z
N GLU A 1 -2.39 -9.47 -21.85
CA GLU A 1 -0.97 -9.10 -22.01
C GLU A 1 -0.89 -7.82 -22.84
N ILE A 2 -0.03 -6.88 -22.45
CA ILE A 2 0.28 -5.68 -23.23
C ILE A 2 1.75 -5.77 -23.59
N PHE A 3 2.06 -5.70 -24.88
CA PHE A 3 3.43 -5.64 -25.38
C PHE A 3 3.72 -4.20 -25.80
N ILE A 4 4.79 -3.61 -25.29
CA ILE A 4 5.27 -2.28 -25.63
C ILE A 4 6.65 -2.44 -26.25
N GLY A 5 6.83 -2.02 -27.50
CA GLY A 5 8.09 -2.19 -28.23
C GLY A 5 8.46 -3.66 -28.50
N GLY A 6 7.48 -4.50 -28.81
CA GLY A 6 7.70 -5.89 -29.24
C GLY A 6 8.25 -5.99 -30.67
N TRP A 7 8.70 -7.20 -31.05
CA TRP A 7 9.28 -7.52 -32.36
C TRP A 7 10.38 -6.55 -32.77
N ASP A 8 11.48 -6.55 -32.02
CA ASP A 8 12.59 -5.63 -32.22
C ASP A 8 12.14 -4.17 -32.21
N ASN A 9 11.34 -3.82 -31.18
CA ASN A 9 10.86 -2.46 -30.98
C ASN A 9 10.08 -1.87 -32.17
N SER A 10 9.40 -2.72 -32.95
CA SER A 10 8.66 -2.31 -34.15
C SER A 10 7.16 -2.13 -33.91
N ALA A 11 6.57 -2.78 -32.90
CA ALA A 11 5.14 -2.71 -32.66
C ALA A 11 4.75 -2.93 -31.21
N SER A 12 3.57 -2.42 -30.86
CA SER A 12 2.94 -2.61 -29.55
C SER A 12 1.57 -3.28 -29.75
N VAL A 13 1.18 -4.20 -28.87
CA VAL A 13 -0.09 -4.94 -29.00
C VAL A 13 -0.77 -5.21 -27.66
N ILE A 14 -2.10 -5.37 -27.69
CA ILE A 14 -2.88 -6.00 -26.63
C ILE A 14 -3.23 -7.42 -27.07
N ARG A 15 -2.88 -8.41 -26.25
CA ARG A 15 -3.20 -9.82 -26.47
C ARG A 15 -4.03 -10.35 -25.31
N TYR A 16 -5.09 -11.06 -25.63
CA TYR A 16 -5.92 -11.74 -24.66
C TYR A 16 -5.53 -13.22 -24.57
N ASN A 17 -5.30 -13.70 -23.34
CA ASN A 17 -5.03 -15.11 -23.03
C ASN A 17 -4.00 -15.81 -23.96
N ARG A 18 -2.92 -15.12 -24.35
CA ARG A 18 -1.85 -15.64 -25.23
C ARG A 18 -2.33 -16.11 -26.61
N GLN A 19 -3.54 -15.74 -27.04
CA GLN A 19 -4.13 -16.16 -28.31
C GLN A 19 -3.98 -15.10 -29.40
N LYS A 20 -3.82 -15.57 -30.65
CA LYS A 20 -3.92 -14.73 -31.86
C LYS A 20 -5.34 -14.83 -32.45
N PRO A 21 -5.84 -13.81 -33.17
CA PRO A 21 -5.18 -12.53 -33.44
C PRO A 21 -5.10 -11.63 -32.20
N ASP A 22 -4.12 -10.72 -32.22
CA ASP A 22 -4.02 -9.66 -31.22
C ASP A 22 -5.28 -8.79 -31.26
N LYS A 23 -5.71 -8.31 -30.09
CA LYS A 23 -6.96 -7.54 -29.95
C LYS A 23 -6.80 -6.09 -30.39
N ALA A 24 -5.59 -5.55 -30.21
CA ALA A 24 -5.17 -4.29 -30.78
C ALA A 24 -3.69 -4.38 -31.16
N ARG A 25 -3.32 -3.75 -32.26
CA ARG A 25 -1.93 -3.64 -32.73
C ARG A 25 -1.70 -2.25 -33.30
N VAL A 26 -0.58 -1.65 -32.93
CA VAL A 26 -0.10 -0.39 -33.49
C VAL A 26 1.38 -0.54 -33.80
N ASP A 27 1.80 -0.08 -34.98
CA ASP A 27 3.21 -0.05 -35.34
C ASP A 27 3.88 1.12 -34.62
N THR A 28 4.93 0.82 -33.88
CA THR A 28 5.61 1.74 -32.96
C THR A 28 7.13 1.55 -33.09
N PRO A 29 7.73 1.90 -34.25
CA PRO A 29 9.15 1.72 -34.47
C PRO A 29 9.97 2.58 -33.52
N SER A 30 11.04 2.00 -32.97
CA SER A 30 11.99 2.68 -32.08
C SER A 30 11.33 3.32 -30.85
N LEU A 31 10.27 2.68 -30.33
CA LEU A 31 9.47 3.23 -29.23
C LEU A 31 10.24 3.33 -27.91
N LEU A 32 11.10 2.36 -27.64
CA LEU A 32 11.97 2.28 -26.47
C LEU A 32 13.43 2.60 -26.81
N THR A 33 14.17 3.16 -25.86
CA THR A 33 15.61 3.44 -25.99
C THR A 33 16.37 2.88 -24.78
N ASN A 34 17.68 2.65 -24.93
CA ASN A 34 18.52 2.11 -23.85
C ASN A 34 19.08 3.20 -22.90
N ASN A 35 18.96 4.48 -23.28
CA ASN A 35 19.60 5.57 -22.55
C ASN A 35 18.68 6.20 -21.50
N ASP A 36 17.36 6.17 -21.72
CA ASP A 36 16.41 6.94 -20.91
C ASP A 36 15.15 6.12 -20.56
N PHE A 37 14.59 6.41 -19.39
CA PHE A 37 13.29 5.85 -19.00
C PHE A 37 12.16 6.43 -19.86
N SER A 38 11.50 5.58 -20.65
CA SER A 38 10.27 5.93 -21.35
C SER A 38 9.05 5.76 -20.44
N ARG A 39 8.23 6.81 -20.30
CA ARG A 39 7.01 6.78 -19.49
C ARG A 39 5.81 6.31 -20.32
N PHE A 40 5.11 5.32 -19.80
CA PHE A 40 3.82 4.87 -20.30
C PHE A 40 2.79 4.89 -19.17
N VAL A 41 1.53 5.13 -19.53
CA VAL A 41 0.40 5.03 -18.61
C VAL A 41 -0.54 3.96 -19.15
N VAL A 42 -0.85 2.96 -18.33
CA VAL A 42 -1.83 1.93 -18.66
C VAL A 42 -3.06 2.17 -17.79
N GLU A 43 -4.21 2.36 -18.43
CA GLU A 43 -5.49 2.60 -17.77
C GLU A 43 -6.44 1.45 -18.12
N TRP A 44 -7.13 0.89 -17.14
CA TRP A 44 -8.23 -0.05 -17.35
C TRP A 44 -9.45 0.39 -16.54
N LYS A 45 -10.59 0.56 -17.21
CA LYS A 45 -11.85 0.92 -16.55
C LYS A 45 -13.03 0.36 -17.33
N HIS A 46 -13.94 -0.35 -16.66
CA HIS A 46 -15.14 -0.93 -17.28
C HIS A 46 -14.85 -1.74 -18.56
N GLY A 47 -13.77 -2.53 -18.56
CA GLY A 47 -13.35 -3.30 -19.74
C GLY A 47 -12.57 -2.54 -20.80
N HIS A 48 -12.42 -1.23 -20.66
CA HIS A 48 -11.70 -0.40 -21.62
C HIS A 48 -10.23 -0.27 -21.21
N LEU A 49 -9.32 -0.73 -22.06
CA LEU A 49 -7.88 -0.78 -21.82
C LEU A 49 -7.17 0.23 -22.73
N LYS A 50 -6.50 1.22 -22.14
CA LYS A 50 -5.72 2.24 -22.86
C LYS A 50 -4.26 2.23 -22.44
N VAL A 51 -3.37 2.38 -23.40
CA VAL A 51 -1.95 2.65 -23.19
C VAL A 51 -1.65 4.03 -23.75
N LYS A 52 -1.05 4.91 -22.96
CA LYS A 52 -0.66 6.27 -23.36
C LYS A 52 0.86 6.43 -23.27
N LYS A 53 1.45 7.18 -24.21
CA LYS A 53 2.84 7.67 -24.16
C LYS A 53 2.81 9.19 -24.27
N ASN A 54 3.50 9.89 -23.36
CA ASN A 54 3.55 11.36 -23.34
C ASN A 54 2.17 12.05 -23.38
N GLY A 55 1.16 11.43 -22.76
CA GLY A 55 -0.22 11.93 -22.74
C GLY A 55 -1.10 11.54 -23.93
N SER A 56 -0.50 11.15 -25.07
CA SER A 56 -1.23 10.68 -26.25
C SER A 56 -1.56 9.19 -26.14
N VAL A 57 -2.76 8.80 -26.57
CA VAL A 57 -3.17 7.39 -26.65
C VAL A 57 -2.33 6.68 -27.71
N LEU A 58 -1.61 5.65 -27.28
CA LEU A 58 -0.79 4.79 -28.13
C LEU A 58 -1.60 3.59 -28.62
N ILE A 59 -2.32 2.91 -27.72
CA ILE A 59 -3.17 1.76 -28.02
C ILE A 59 -4.46 1.87 -27.20
N ASP A 60 -5.57 1.49 -27.81
CA ASP A 60 -6.90 1.48 -27.21
C ASP A 60 -7.65 0.19 -27.57
N TRP A 61 -8.35 -0.41 -26.61
CA TRP A 61 -9.17 -1.60 -26.84
C TRP A 61 -10.31 -1.70 -25.82
N GLN A 62 -11.52 -1.98 -26.30
CA GLN A 62 -12.67 -2.34 -25.48
C GLN A 62 -12.84 -3.85 -25.43
N ASP A 63 -12.74 -4.43 -24.24
CA ASP A 63 -13.07 -5.84 -24.01
C ASP A 63 -14.60 -6.02 -24.13
N PRO A 64 -15.10 -6.86 -25.06
CA PRO A 64 -16.52 -7.18 -25.15
C PRO A 64 -17.02 -8.02 -23.96
N ASN A 65 -16.13 -8.71 -23.24
CA ASN A 65 -16.46 -9.56 -22.10
C ASN A 65 -15.52 -9.23 -20.92
N PRO A 66 -15.71 -8.08 -20.27
CA PRO A 66 -14.76 -7.58 -19.29
C PRO A 66 -14.70 -8.44 -18.03
N PHE A 67 -13.51 -8.48 -17.43
CA PHE A 67 -13.25 -9.14 -16.15
C PHE A 67 -12.52 -8.18 -15.21
N GLY A 68 -12.63 -8.43 -13.90
CA GLY A 68 -11.92 -7.66 -12.90
C GLY A 68 -10.42 -7.91 -12.96
N ILE A 69 -9.64 -6.86 -13.23
CA ILE A 69 -8.18 -6.91 -13.15
C ILE A 69 -7.78 -6.61 -11.71
N SER A 70 -7.41 -7.64 -10.96
CA SER A 70 -6.98 -7.54 -9.56
C SER A 70 -5.46 -7.41 -9.40
N HIS A 71 -4.69 -7.86 -10.38
CA HIS A 71 -3.23 -7.90 -10.33
C HIS A 71 -2.65 -7.56 -11.71
N TYR A 72 -1.42 -7.07 -11.73
CA TYR A 72 -0.61 -6.98 -12.95
C TYR A 72 0.81 -7.49 -12.66
N GLY A 73 1.47 -7.97 -13.70
CA GLY A 73 2.88 -8.35 -13.66
C GLY A 73 3.60 -7.72 -14.83
N VAL A 74 4.87 -7.36 -14.63
CA VAL A 74 5.72 -6.80 -15.69
C VAL A 74 6.89 -7.75 -15.91
N ARG A 75 7.24 -7.97 -17.17
CA ARG A 75 8.39 -8.76 -17.58
C ARG A 75 8.95 -8.23 -18.89
N THR A 76 10.22 -8.51 -19.15
CA THR A 76 10.80 -8.29 -20.48
C THR A 76 10.34 -9.38 -21.46
N ALA A 77 10.39 -9.04 -22.75
CA ALA A 77 10.22 -10.03 -23.81
C ALA A 77 11.47 -10.92 -23.92
N TRP A 78 11.35 -12.05 -24.62
CA TRP A 78 12.45 -12.98 -24.82
C TRP A 78 13.67 -12.27 -25.44
N GLY A 79 14.84 -12.47 -24.85
CA GLY A 79 16.10 -11.86 -25.30
C GLY A 79 16.32 -10.40 -24.88
N ALA A 80 15.35 -9.76 -24.20
CA ALA A 80 15.48 -8.38 -23.74
C ALA A 80 15.75 -8.28 -22.22
N GLN A 81 16.58 -7.31 -21.84
CA GLN A 81 16.78 -6.87 -20.45
C GLN A 81 16.14 -5.47 -20.27
N GLY A 82 15.77 -5.12 -19.05
CA GLY A 82 15.14 -3.83 -18.79
C GLY A 82 14.94 -3.53 -17.31
N HIS A 83 14.93 -2.25 -16.98
CA HIS A 83 14.62 -1.72 -15.67
C HIS A 83 13.26 -1.05 -15.68
N TRP A 84 12.50 -1.21 -14.60
CA TRP A 84 11.13 -0.71 -14.50
C TRP A 84 11.00 0.17 -13.27
N LYS A 85 10.33 1.32 -13.41
CA LYS A 85 9.84 2.14 -12.30
C LYS A 85 8.32 2.18 -12.42
N ILE A 86 7.65 1.45 -11.54
CA ILE A 86 6.19 1.32 -11.61
C ILE A 86 5.57 2.25 -10.57
N LYS A 87 4.62 3.07 -11.03
CA LYS A 87 3.78 3.89 -10.18
C LYS A 87 2.33 3.57 -10.51
N THR A 88 1.59 3.09 -9.54
CA THR A 88 0.14 2.95 -9.68
C THR A 88 -0.46 4.35 -9.59
N LEU A 89 -0.99 4.85 -10.70
CA LEU A 89 -1.72 6.11 -10.73
C LEU A 89 -3.18 5.77 -10.46
N ASP A 90 -3.62 5.91 -9.21
CA ASP A 90 -5.05 5.85 -8.91
C ASP A 90 -5.70 7.15 -9.41
N PRO A 91 -6.67 7.11 -10.34
CA PRO A 91 -7.41 8.30 -10.78
C PRO A 91 -8.24 8.94 -9.67
N ARG A 92 -8.39 8.27 -8.51
CA ARG A 92 -8.98 8.81 -7.28
C ARG A 92 -7.94 9.31 -6.29
N ALA A 93 -6.64 9.09 -6.53
CA ALA A 93 -5.61 9.72 -5.72
C ALA A 93 -5.67 11.25 -5.94
N PRO A 94 -5.77 12.04 -4.86
CA PRO A 94 -5.70 13.49 -4.98
C PRO A 94 -4.37 13.88 -5.62
N ALA A 95 -4.37 14.93 -6.46
CA ALA A 95 -3.15 15.49 -7.04
C ALA A 95 -2.12 15.81 -5.92
N PRO A 96 -0.80 15.69 -6.18
CA PRO A 96 0.20 15.98 -5.16
C PRO A 96 0.02 17.42 -4.68
N ALA A 97 -0.23 17.58 -3.38
CA ALA A 97 -0.40 18.89 -2.76
C ALA A 97 0.88 19.74 -2.94
N PRO A 98 0.78 21.06 -3.16
CA PRO A 98 1.95 21.93 -3.09
C PRO A 98 2.57 21.86 -1.68
N ALA A 99 3.89 22.05 -1.62
CA ALA A 99 4.68 21.99 -0.37
C ALA A 99 4.06 22.86 0.75
N PRO A 100 4.16 22.45 2.03
CA PRO A 100 3.27 22.93 3.07
C PRO A 100 3.60 24.37 3.45
N ALA A 101 2.62 25.26 3.28
CA ALA A 101 2.54 26.47 4.08
C ALA A 101 1.86 26.13 5.40
N ALA A 102 2.43 26.66 6.47
CA ALA A 102 2.15 26.32 7.86
C ALA A 102 0.68 26.44 8.27
N SER A 103 0.32 25.60 9.26
CA SER A 103 -0.74 25.76 10.28
C SER A 103 -2.20 25.88 9.81
N GLN A 104 -3.01 24.85 10.12
CA GLN A 104 -4.24 24.92 10.95
C GLN A 104 -4.88 23.50 11.07
N PRO A 105 -5.54 23.16 12.20
CA PRO A 105 -6.17 21.86 12.45
C PRO A 105 -7.60 21.83 11.89
N GLY A 106 -7.98 20.77 11.16
CA GLY A 106 -9.33 20.67 10.59
C GLY A 106 -9.56 19.36 9.83
N TRP A 107 -10.09 18.36 10.53
CA TRP A 107 -10.45 17.06 9.95
C TRP A 107 -11.65 17.19 9.02
N SER A 108 -11.48 16.78 7.77
CA SER A 108 -12.58 16.37 6.89
C SER A 108 -12.66 14.84 6.94
N LEU A 109 -13.70 14.28 7.58
CA LEU A 109 -13.98 12.84 7.48
C LEU A 109 -14.54 12.53 6.08
N PRO A 110 -14.03 11.53 5.35
CA PRO A 110 -14.73 11.02 4.18
C PRO A 110 -15.87 10.07 4.59
N SER A 111 -17.06 10.33 4.07
CA SER A 111 -18.31 9.57 4.26
C SER A 111 -18.43 8.35 3.33
N THR A 112 -17.37 7.57 3.19
CA THR A 112 -17.39 6.36 2.35
C THR A 112 -16.68 5.19 3.02
N THR A 113 -17.40 4.07 3.10
CA THR A 113 -16.94 2.77 3.58
C THR A 113 -15.65 2.35 2.87
N PRO A 114 -14.60 1.87 3.58
CA PRO A 114 -13.35 1.48 2.94
C PRO A 114 -13.59 0.32 1.98
N THR A 115 -13.34 0.53 0.69
CA THR A 115 -13.28 -0.55 -0.30
C THR A 115 -11.84 -1.08 -0.30
N GLY A 116 -11.47 -1.83 0.72
CA GLY A 116 -10.11 -2.33 0.92
C GLY A 116 -9.89 -3.71 0.29
N GLY A 117 -8.67 -3.95 -0.22
CA GLY A 117 -8.15 -5.30 -0.35
C GLY A 117 -8.20 -6.04 1.00
N ALA A 118 -8.15 -7.37 0.97
CA ALA A 118 -8.14 -8.16 2.20
C ALA A 118 -6.86 -7.86 2.99
N ALA A 119 -7.01 -7.27 4.18
CA ALA A 119 -5.91 -7.04 5.09
C ALA A 119 -5.18 -8.36 5.39
N CYS A 120 -3.86 -8.36 5.35
CA CYS A 120 -3.04 -9.52 5.70
C CYS A 120 -1.83 -9.16 6.53
N TRP A 121 -1.47 -10.06 7.43
CA TRP A 121 -0.28 -9.98 8.27
C TRP A 121 0.84 -10.80 7.63
N VAL A 122 1.99 -10.19 7.41
CA VAL A 122 3.14 -10.81 6.75
C VAL A 122 4.32 -10.83 7.71
N GLU A 123 4.86 -12.00 7.99
CA GLU A 123 6.08 -12.15 8.80
C GLU A 123 7.25 -11.40 8.16
N ALA A 124 7.99 -10.65 8.97
CA ALA A 124 9.16 -9.88 8.57
C ALA A 124 10.11 -9.71 9.75
N GLN A 125 11.32 -9.22 9.48
CA GLN A 125 12.32 -9.02 10.51
C GLN A 125 13.34 -7.94 10.13
N GLY A 126 14.05 -7.41 11.12
CA GLY A 126 15.27 -6.61 10.89
C GLY A 126 15.09 -5.38 10.01
N GLY A 127 13.90 -4.77 10.01
CA GLY A 127 13.57 -3.59 9.22
C GLY A 127 12.99 -3.89 7.84
N GLU A 128 12.78 -5.17 7.50
CA GLU A 128 12.07 -5.55 6.28
C GLU A 128 10.63 -5.01 6.32
N ILE A 129 10.26 -4.32 5.23
CA ILE A 129 8.92 -3.79 5.01
C ILE A 129 8.38 -4.40 3.70
N PRO A 130 7.41 -5.33 3.77
CA PRO A 130 6.80 -5.93 2.59
C PRO A 130 6.06 -4.90 1.70
N PRO A 131 5.86 -5.19 0.41
CA PRO A 131 5.04 -4.36 -0.46
C PRO A 131 3.62 -4.15 0.11
N ASN A 132 3.06 -2.97 -0.10
CA ASN A 132 1.73 -2.57 0.39
C ASN A 132 1.59 -2.58 1.92
N ALA A 133 2.70 -2.41 2.66
CA ALA A 133 2.67 -2.21 4.09
C ALA A 133 1.86 -0.96 4.47
N THR A 134 1.02 -1.10 5.48
CA THR A 134 0.09 -0.08 5.94
C THR A 134 0.83 1.00 6.75
N PRO A 135 0.84 2.26 6.30
CA PRO A 135 1.41 3.38 7.06
C PRO A 135 0.71 3.57 8.41
N GLY A 136 1.49 3.58 9.49
CA GLY A 136 0.98 3.79 10.84
C GLY A 136 1.06 5.24 11.30
N GLY A 137 2.11 5.96 10.88
CA GLY A 137 2.38 7.30 11.36
C GLY A 137 3.70 7.85 10.82
N PHE A 138 4.19 8.92 11.44
CA PHE A 138 5.43 9.57 11.04
C PHE A 138 6.16 10.11 12.27
N ASP A 139 7.44 9.78 12.37
CA ASP A 139 8.38 10.26 13.38
C ASP A 139 9.78 10.27 12.77
N ASN A 140 10.17 11.41 12.18
CA ASN A 140 11.39 11.60 11.36
C ASN A 140 11.50 10.71 10.11
N GLU A 141 10.86 9.54 10.10
CA GLU A 141 10.66 8.60 9.01
C GLU A 141 9.23 8.03 9.01
N GLN A 142 8.89 7.30 7.95
CA GLN A 142 7.61 6.60 7.83
C GLN A 142 7.56 5.41 8.80
N LEU A 143 6.58 5.42 9.72
CA LEU A 143 6.29 4.29 10.60
C LEU A 143 5.27 3.37 9.95
N TYR A 144 5.39 2.07 10.17
CA TYR A 144 4.42 1.07 9.67
C TYR A 144 3.69 0.38 10.81
N VAL A 145 2.48 -0.09 10.51
CA VAL A 145 1.71 -0.90 11.46
C VAL A 145 2.33 -2.30 11.51
N GLY A 146 2.83 -2.66 12.70
CA GLY A 146 3.30 -4.00 12.97
C GLY A 146 2.59 -4.62 14.17
N ARG A 147 2.83 -5.91 14.38
CA ARG A 147 2.54 -6.59 15.65
C ARG A 147 3.64 -7.58 15.97
N ALA A 148 3.86 -7.82 17.25
CA ALA A 148 4.88 -8.76 17.71
C ALA A 148 4.47 -9.46 19.00
N LYS A 149 5.02 -10.66 19.23
CA LYS A 149 4.79 -11.42 20.46
C LYS A 149 5.60 -10.85 21.63
N HIS A 150 4.98 -10.70 22.78
CA HIS A 150 5.62 -10.25 24.01
C HIS A 150 4.82 -10.77 25.22
N GLU A 151 5.49 -11.45 26.16
CA GLU A 151 4.88 -11.97 27.41
C GLU A 151 3.55 -12.73 27.21
N GLY A 152 3.49 -13.59 26.20
CA GLY A 152 2.29 -14.39 25.88
C GLY A 152 1.21 -13.65 25.09
N ALA A 153 1.33 -12.33 24.92
CA ALA A 153 0.42 -11.52 24.10
C ALA A 153 0.96 -11.30 22.68
N LEU A 154 0.05 -11.08 21.73
CA LEU A 154 0.36 -10.58 20.38
C LEU A 154 -0.05 -9.11 20.30
N ILE A 155 0.92 -8.20 20.24
CA ILE A 155 0.68 -6.79 20.52
C ILE A 155 0.92 -5.95 19.26
N PRO A 156 -0.07 -5.14 18.82
CA PRO A 156 0.15 -4.17 17.74
C PRO A 156 1.02 -2.99 18.20
N GLY A 157 1.82 -2.46 17.28
CA GLY A 157 2.83 -1.45 17.56
C GLY A 157 3.35 -0.74 16.31
N LYS A 158 4.44 0.01 16.48
CA LYS A 158 5.09 0.80 15.41
C LYS A 158 6.34 0.09 14.91
N ILE A 159 6.48 -0.07 13.60
CA ILE A 159 7.74 -0.48 12.99
C ILE A 159 8.52 0.76 12.59
N VAL A 160 9.78 0.81 13.01
CA VAL A 160 10.75 1.84 12.66
C VAL A 160 11.79 1.19 11.74
N PRO A 161 11.67 1.34 10.41
CA PRO A 161 12.53 0.63 9.46
C PRO A 161 14.02 0.86 9.69
N SER A 162 14.43 2.10 9.98
CA SER A 162 15.85 2.41 10.19
C SER A 162 16.44 1.75 11.45
N HIS A 163 15.61 1.49 12.47
CA HIS A 163 16.03 0.78 13.69
C HIS A 163 16.00 -0.75 13.50
N GLY A 164 15.29 -1.24 12.50
CA GLY A 164 15.08 -2.66 12.28
C GLY A 164 14.12 -3.32 13.27
N VAL A 165 13.24 -2.53 13.90
CA VAL A 165 12.50 -2.92 15.10
C VAL A 165 11.02 -2.57 15.00
N CYS A 166 10.17 -3.50 15.45
CA CYS A 166 8.79 -3.24 15.85
C CYS A 166 8.73 -2.98 17.36
N TYR A 167 8.32 -1.77 17.75
CA TYR A 167 8.14 -1.40 19.14
C TYR A 167 6.70 -1.63 19.57
N VAL A 168 6.51 -2.33 20.70
CA VAL A 168 5.20 -2.64 21.28
C VAL A 168 5.11 -2.13 22.72
N ALA A 169 3.90 -1.70 23.14
CA ALA A 169 3.67 -1.17 24.48
C ALA A 169 3.18 -2.27 25.44
N TRP A 170 3.95 -2.56 26.49
CA TRP A 170 3.59 -3.53 27.52
C TRP A 170 4.20 -3.19 28.88
N GLY A 171 3.43 -3.38 29.96
CA GLY A 171 3.90 -3.10 31.32
C GLY A 171 4.29 -1.64 31.60
N GLY A 172 3.75 -0.68 30.82
CA GLY A 172 4.12 0.74 30.91
C GLY A 172 5.45 1.10 30.23
N LEU A 173 6.06 0.16 29.50
CA LEU A 173 7.32 0.35 28.79
C LEU A 173 7.16 0.09 27.28
N GLU A 174 8.13 0.59 26.53
CA GLU A 174 8.33 0.28 25.12
C GLU A 174 9.28 -0.93 24.99
N HIS A 175 8.91 -1.91 24.17
CA HIS A 175 9.72 -3.11 23.91
C HIS A 175 9.99 -3.27 22.42
N GLY A 176 11.26 -3.25 22.04
CA GLY A 176 11.68 -3.50 20.67
C GLY A 176 11.72 -4.99 20.33
N LYS A 177 11.17 -5.37 19.18
CA LYS A 177 11.18 -6.73 18.61
C LYS A 177 11.75 -6.70 17.19
N THR A 178 12.75 -7.53 16.93
CA THR A 178 13.38 -7.66 15.61
C THR A 178 12.63 -8.63 14.70
N GLU A 179 11.80 -9.50 15.26
CA GLU A 179 10.87 -10.39 14.56
C GLU A 179 9.45 -9.90 14.79
N TYR A 180 8.68 -9.72 13.73
CA TYR A 180 7.36 -9.11 13.78
C TYR A 180 6.52 -9.46 12.55
N GLU A 181 5.24 -9.14 12.58
CA GLU A 181 4.36 -9.18 11.41
C GLU A 181 4.00 -7.76 10.98
N VAL A 182 3.99 -7.50 9.68
CA VAL A 182 3.61 -6.22 9.09
C VAL A 182 2.19 -6.31 8.55
N LEU A 183 1.36 -5.32 8.83
CA LEU A 183 0.04 -5.20 8.22
C LEU A 183 0.19 -4.73 6.77
N THR A 184 -0.42 -5.45 5.84
CA THR A 184 -0.36 -5.13 4.41
C THR A 184 -1.71 -5.30 3.73
N GLY A 185 -1.84 -4.78 2.50
CA GLY A 185 -2.97 -5.07 1.62
C GLY A 185 -4.27 -4.34 1.99
N CYS A 186 -4.25 -3.45 2.99
CA CYS A 186 -5.39 -2.63 3.37
C CYS A 186 -5.04 -1.14 3.46
N GLU A 187 -6.04 -0.32 3.17
CA GLU A 187 -6.03 1.13 3.39
C GLU A 187 -7.01 1.43 4.54
N PRO A 188 -6.53 1.52 5.79
CA PRO A 188 -7.41 1.71 6.93
C PRO A 188 -7.99 3.13 6.94
N ALA A 189 -9.27 3.23 7.28
CA ALA A 189 -9.87 4.49 7.71
C ALA A 189 -9.59 4.70 9.20
N TRP A 190 -8.86 5.76 9.52
CA TRP A 190 -8.58 6.14 10.91
C TRP A 190 -9.71 7.02 11.43
N LEU A 191 -10.54 6.48 12.31
CA LEU A 191 -11.66 7.20 12.90
C LEU A 191 -11.27 7.71 14.30
N PRO A 192 -11.60 8.96 14.65
CA PRO A 192 -11.45 9.45 16.01
C PRO A 192 -12.23 8.58 16.98
N ALA A 193 -11.60 8.21 18.09
CA ALA A 193 -12.23 7.43 19.14
C ALA A 193 -11.70 7.87 20.51
N THR A 194 -12.52 7.70 21.55
CA THR A 194 -12.17 8.01 22.95
C THR A 194 -12.67 6.88 23.86
N GLY A 195 -12.08 6.74 25.04
CA GLY A 195 -12.56 5.79 26.07
C GLY A 195 -12.63 4.34 25.59
N GLY A 196 -11.62 3.86 24.83
CA GLY A 196 -11.57 2.48 24.33
C GLY A 196 -12.62 2.11 23.28
N GLN A 197 -13.39 3.06 22.77
CA GLN A 197 -14.35 2.80 21.69
C GLN A 197 -13.61 2.33 20.44
N VAL A 198 -14.12 1.26 19.84
CA VAL A 198 -13.60 0.69 18.59
C VAL A 198 -14.73 0.74 17.56
N PRO A 199 -14.51 1.38 16.39
CA PRO A 199 -15.52 1.46 15.35
C PRO A 199 -15.96 0.08 14.84
N GLU A 200 -17.20 -0.01 14.39
CA GLU A 200 -17.69 -1.22 13.71
C GLU A 200 -16.82 -1.52 12.47
N GLY A 201 -16.39 -2.78 12.34
CA GLY A 201 -15.50 -3.21 11.27
C GLY A 201 -14.01 -2.92 11.50
N ALA A 202 -13.61 -2.48 12.70
CA ALA A 202 -12.20 -2.41 13.06
C ALA A 202 -11.55 -3.80 13.00
N LEU A 203 -10.30 -3.85 12.51
CA LEU A 203 -9.55 -5.08 12.33
C LEU A 203 -8.94 -5.53 13.67
N PRO A 204 -9.33 -6.70 14.23
CA PRO A 204 -8.60 -7.30 15.34
C PRO A 204 -7.16 -7.55 14.92
N SER A 205 -6.22 -7.01 15.68
CA SER A 205 -4.82 -6.86 15.27
C SER A 205 -3.84 -7.46 16.26
N GLY A 206 -4.34 -8.05 17.32
CA GLY A 206 -3.57 -8.73 18.36
C GLY A 206 -4.49 -9.29 19.43
N GLU A 207 -3.91 -9.89 20.45
CA GLU A 207 -4.62 -10.43 21.61
C GLU A 207 -3.74 -10.31 22.86
N THR A 208 -4.35 -10.09 24.01
CA THR A 208 -3.67 -10.14 25.31
C THR A 208 -3.35 -11.59 25.69
N GLU A 209 -2.58 -11.76 26.75
CA GLU A 209 -2.28 -13.05 27.39
C GLU A 209 -3.53 -13.85 27.80
N ASP A 210 -4.65 -13.16 28.08
CA ASP A 210 -5.94 -13.76 28.45
C ASP A 210 -6.90 -13.91 27.25
N GLY A 211 -6.44 -13.56 26.04
CA GLY A 211 -7.24 -13.65 24.80
C GLY A 211 -8.17 -12.46 24.54
N GLU A 212 -8.01 -11.33 25.23
CA GLU A 212 -8.74 -10.10 24.90
C GLU A 212 -8.24 -9.56 23.55
N PRO A 213 -9.13 -9.31 22.56
CA PRO A 213 -8.71 -8.76 21.28
C PRO A 213 -8.15 -7.34 21.44
N LEU A 214 -7.02 -7.09 20.77
CA LEU A 214 -6.38 -5.78 20.68
C LEU A 214 -6.57 -5.19 19.28
N PHE A 215 -6.69 -3.87 19.22
CA PHE A 215 -6.88 -3.13 17.97
C PHE A 215 -5.75 -2.13 17.76
N VAL A 216 -5.51 -1.73 16.52
CA VAL A 216 -4.54 -0.68 16.22
C VAL A 216 -5.18 0.67 16.52
N GLY A 217 -4.54 1.45 17.38
CA GLY A 217 -4.83 2.86 17.59
C GLY A 217 -3.65 3.70 17.13
N ARG A 218 -3.90 4.99 16.87
CA ARG A 218 -2.83 5.97 16.68
C ARG A 218 -3.10 7.22 17.51
N ALA A 219 -2.05 7.84 18.01
CA ALA A 219 -2.14 9.09 18.76
C ALA A 219 -1.05 10.07 18.31
N THR A 220 -1.33 11.36 18.50
CA THR A 220 -0.31 12.40 18.36
C THR A 220 0.33 12.65 19.72
N HIS A 221 1.66 12.53 19.80
CA HIS A 221 2.44 12.75 21.01
C HIS A 221 3.74 13.47 20.66
N GLU A 222 4.02 14.58 21.36
CA GLU A 222 5.21 15.43 21.12
C GLU A 222 5.45 15.83 19.64
N GLY A 223 4.37 16.04 18.88
CA GLY A 223 4.43 16.42 17.47
C GLY A 223 4.62 15.26 16.49
N THR A 224 4.80 14.04 16.99
CA THR A 224 4.82 12.81 16.19
C THR A 224 3.43 12.18 16.11
N THR A 225 3.16 11.39 15.08
CA THR A 225 1.98 10.52 15.03
C THR A 225 2.47 9.08 15.04
N THR A 226 2.04 8.31 16.04
CA THR A 226 2.53 6.94 16.23
C THR A 226 1.37 5.99 16.51
N VAL A 227 1.57 4.73 16.14
CA VAL A 227 0.60 3.64 16.35
C VAL A 227 0.94 2.83 17.59
N GLY A 228 -0.09 2.24 18.18
CA GLY A 228 0.02 1.35 19.31
C GLY A 228 -1.24 0.50 19.46
N LYS A 229 -1.52 0.08 20.70
CA LYS A 229 -2.64 -0.82 20.99
C LYS A 229 -3.80 -0.09 21.66
N VAL A 230 -5.00 -0.29 21.15
CA VAL A 230 -6.25 -0.01 21.87
C VAL A 230 -6.63 -1.27 22.63
N GLN A 231 -6.77 -1.12 23.94
CA GLN A 231 -7.27 -2.18 24.82
C GLN A 231 -8.59 -1.70 25.40
N GLN A 232 -9.69 -2.32 24.97
CA GLN A 232 -11.03 -1.82 25.26
C GLN A 232 -11.35 -1.90 26.74
N SER A 233 -10.94 -2.99 27.41
CA SER A 233 -11.12 -3.15 28.86
C SER A 233 -10.47 -2.05 29.69
N HIS A 234 -9.36 -1.48 29.20
CA HIS A 234 -8.62 -0.41 29.88
C HIS A 234 -9.09 1.00 29.46
N ASN A 235 -9.94 1.10 28.44
CA ASN A 235 -10.45 2.36 27.89
C ASN A 235 -9.38 3.32 27.34
N VAL A 236 -8.21 2.80 26.94
CA VAL A 236 -7.07 3.62 26.50
C VAL A 236 -6.38 3.07 25.25
N CYS A 237 -5.65 3.96 24.57
CA CYS A 237 -4.68 3.61 23.54
C CYS A 237 -3.27 3.78 24.13
N TYR A 238 -2.50 2.68 24.22
CA TYR A 238 -1.10 2.74 24.62
C TYR A 238 -0.22 2.88 23.39
N ILE A 239 0.59 3.94 23.37
CA ILE A 239 1.60 4.15 22.34
C ILE A 239 3.00 3.83 22.90
N PRO A 240 3.81 3.01 22.20
CA PRO A 240 5.21 2.87 22.51
C PRO A 240 5.95 4.16 22.10
N TYR A 241 6.61 4.81 23.04
CA TYR A 241 7.35 6.06 22.83
C TYR A 241 8.46 6.18 23.87
N GLY A 242 9.65 6.62 23.45
CA GLY A 242 10.88 6.73 24.25
C GLY A 242 12.05 7.29 23.46
#